data_AF-A0A0G0NV05-F1
#
_entry.id   AF-A0A0G0NV05-F1
#
_cell.length_a   1.000
_cell.length_b   1.000
_cell.length_c   1.000
_cell.angle_alpha   90.00
_cell.angle_beta   90.00
_cell.angle_gamma   90.00
#
_symmetry.space_group_name_H-M   'P 1'
#
loop_
_entity.id
_entity.type
_entity.pdbx_description
1 polymer ?
#
loop_
_entity_poly.entity_id
_entity_poly.type
_entity_poly.pdbx_seq_one_letter_code
_entity_poly.pdbx_strand_id
1 'polypeptide(L)'
;MSIYKTKVKRISGYDYHDVMSKALKIYHEIKKRSKRKPYIRSAYFNKDKIFLDYFWGHLNQKIWIERLRRLKFYPCALDLLKHNRTEPILKKELKKDNAILYRFIGETPDGSKFYVQIKENLSKKQKYLISIFPDN
;
A
#
# COMPACT_ATOMS: atom_id res chain seq x y z
N MET A 1 -7.93 -14.33 11.16
CA MET A 1 -7.21 -13.08 10.82
C MET A 1 -5.71 -13.33 11.01
N SER A 2 -4.89 -13.12 9.98
CA SER A 2 -3.45 -13.41 10.05
C SER A 2 -2.62 -12.17 9.71
N ILE A 3 -1.65 -11.87 10.57
CA ILE A 3 -0.69 -10.78 10.39
C ILE A 3 0.45 -11.25 9.48
N TYR A 4 0.69 -10.52 8.39
CA TYR A 4 1.82 -10.81 7.51
C TYR A 4 3.09 -10.14 8.03
N LYS A 5 4.13 -10.92 8.33
CA LYS A 5 5.45 -10.40 8.68
C LYS A 5 6.21 -10.05 7.41
N THR A 6 6.46 -8.77 7.19
CA THR A 6 7.22 -8.30 6.02
C THR A 6 8.69 -8.61 6.18
N LYS A 7 9.36 -8.95 5.08
CA LYS A 7 10.80 -9.18 5.03
C LYS A 7 11.59 -7.88 4.87
N VAL A 8 10.92 -6.82 4.42
CA VAL A 8 11.53 -5.53 4.09
C VAL A 8 11.39 -4.56 5.27
N LYS A 9 12.47 -3.85 5.58
CA LYS A 9 12.48 -2.80 6.60
C LYS A 9 11.79 -1.52 6.12
N ARG A 10 11.31 -0.72 7.07
CA ARG A 10 10.79 0.63 6.81
C ARG A 10 11.89 1.55 6.30
N ILE A 11 11.49 2.59 5.59
CA ILE A 11 12.42 3.68 5.25
C ILE A 11 12.80 4.39 6.55
N SER A 12 14.09 4.48 6.84
CA SER A 12 14.63 5.27 7.95
C SER A 12 14.75 6.75 7.58
N GLY A 13 14.71 7.62 8.58
CA GLY A 13 14.84 9.08 8.42
C GLY A 13 13.74 9.87 9.12
N TYR A 14 13.98 11.13 9.40
CA TYR A 14 13.01 12.06 9.99
C TYR A 14 12.62 13.18 9.02
N ASP A 15 13.51 13.49 8.07
CA ASP A 15 13.22 14.43 7.00
C ASP A 15 12.28 13.82 5.95
N TYR A 16 11.25 14.57 5.60
CA TYR A 16 10.24 14.13 4.64
C TYR A 16 10.76 14.10 3.21
N HIS A 17 11.61 15.04 2.82
CA HIS A 17 12.14 15.08 1.45
C HIS A 17 13.02 13.86 1.18
N ASP A 18 13.86 13.47 2.14
CA ASP A 18 14.67 12.25 2.08
C ASP A 18 13.80 10.99 2.01
N VAL A 19 12.81 10.85 2.92
CA VAL A 19 11.91 9.69 2.93
C VAL A 19 11.07 9.62 1.64
N MET A 20 10.58 10.76 1.15
CA MET A 20 9.86 10.87 -0.12
C MET A 20 10.74 10.48 -1.30
N SER A 21 11.98 10.96 -1.35
CA SER A 21 12.94 10.63 -2.42
C SER A 21 13.19 9.12 -2.50
N LYS A 22 13.42 8.48 -1.34
CA LYS A 22 13.59 7.02 -1.24
C LYS A 22 12.34 6.26 -1.70
N ALA A 23 11.15 6.70 -1.30
CA ALA A 23 9.89 6.07 -1.72
C ALA A 23 9.63 6.26 -3.22
N LEU A 24 9.91 7.44 -3.78
CA LEU A 24 9.78 7.73 -5.20
C LEU A 24 10.75 6.93 -6.05
N LYS A 25 11.98 6.68 -5.57
CA LYS A 25 12.92 5.78 -6.26
C LYS A 25 12.32 4.40 -6.49
N ILE A 26 11.75 3.79 -5.45
CA ILE A 26 11.06 2.49 -5.53
C ILE A 26 9.88 2.56 -6.52
N TYR A 27 9.07 3.60 -6.43
CA TYR A 27 7.94 3.79 -7.32
C TYR A 27 8.35 3.96 -8.79
N HIS A 28 9.41 4.73 -9.05
CA HIS A 28 9.93 4.94 -10.39
C HIS A 28 10.50 3.66 -10.99
N GLU A 29 11.16 2.81 -10.20
CA GLU A 29 11.56 1.48 -10.66
C GLU A 29 10.37 0.62 -11.08
N ILE A 30 9.27 0.64 -10.31
CA ILE A 30 8.03 -0.05 -10.67
C ILE A 30 7.40 0.57 -11.93
N LYS A 31 7.38 1.91 -12.01
CA LYS A 31 6.86 2.65 -13.16
C LYS A 31 7.62 2.30 -14.43
N LYS A 32 8.96 2.23 -14.40
CA LYS A 32 9.79 1.82 -15.55
C LYS A 32 9.48 0.41 -16.05
N ARG A 33 9.15 -0.52 -15.13
CA ARG A 33 8.76 -1.90 -15.46
C ARG A 33 7.30 -2.01 -15.93
N SER A 34 6.50 -0.96 -15.74
CA SER A 34 5.08 -0.91 -16.07
C SER A 34 4.88 -0.16 -17.39
N LYS A 35 3.94 -0.58 -18.23
CA LYS A 35 3.69 0.13 -19.52
C LYS A 35 2.95 1.46 -19.36
N ARG A 36 1.71 1.43 -18.86
CA ARG A 36 0.82 2.61 -18.80
C ARG A 36 0.66 3.16 -17.39
N LYS A 37 0.11 2.34 -16.49
CA LYS A 37 -0.08 2.66 -15.07
C LYS A 37 0.87 1.81 -14.22
N PRO A 38 1.55 2.38 -13.21
CA PRO A 38 2.36 1.61 -12.27
C PRO A 38 1.49 0.65 -11.46
N TYR A 39 1.88 -0.62 -11.43
CA TYR A 39 1.19 -1.65 -10.67
C TYR A 39 2.15 -2.67 -10.06
N ILE A 40 1.66 -3.37 -9.03
CA ILE A 40 2.24 -4.63 -8.56
C ILE A 40 1.21 -5.73 -8.69
N ARG A 41 1.66 -6.98 -8.68
CA ARG A 41 0.78 -8.15 -8.66
C ARG A 41 0.66 -8.67 -7.24
N SER A 42 -0.56 -8.95 -6.80
CA SER A 42 -0.80 -9.40 -5.43
C SER A 42 -1.04 -10.89 -5.33
N ALA A 43 -0.39 -11.56 -4.36
CA ALA A 43 -0.57 -12.98 -4.15
C ALA A 43 -2.00 -13.33 -3.67
N TYR A 44 -2.61 -12.51 -2.81
CA TYR A 44 -3.98 -12.70 -2.35
C TYR A 44 -5.00 -12.60 -3.50
N PHE A 45 -4.84 -11.63 -4.40
CA PHE A 45 -5.75 -11.47 -5.54
C PHE A 45 -5.32 -12.28 -6.77
N ASN A 46 -4.80 -13.51 -6.59
CA ASN A 46 -4.41 -14.40 -7.70
C ASN A 46 -3.48 -13.74 -8.74
N LYS A 47 -2.51 -12.94 -8.30
CA LYS A 47 -1.58 -12.15 -9.13
C LYS A 47 -2.25 -11.05 -9.96
N ASP A 48 -3.46 -10.62 -9.61
CA ASP A 48 -4.10 -9.43 -10.16
C ASP A 48 -3.30 -8.17 -9.88
N LYS A 49 -3.49 -7.18 -10.74
CA LYS A 49 -2.84 -5.87 -10.66
C LYS A 49 -3.46 -5.03 -9.57
N ILE A 50 -2.62 -4.50 -8.70
CA ILE A 50 -2.91 -3.37 -7.80
C ILE A 50 -2.19 -2.15 -8.35
N PHE A 51 -2.94 -1.16 -8.78
CA PHE A 51 -2.41 0.10 -9.26
C PHE A 51 -1.97 1.00 -8.10
N LEU A 52 -0.88 1.73 -8.31
CA LEU A 52 -0.20 2.52 -7.28
C LEU A 52 -0.40 4.03 -7.45
N ASP A 53 -1.08 4.46 -8.51
CA ASP A 53 -1.29 5.85 -8.87
C ASP A 53 -2.11 6.62 -7.82
N TYR A 54 -3.14 5.99 -7.25
CA TYR A 54 -4.04 6.64 -6.29
C TYR A 54 -3.40 6.95 -4.94
N PHE A 55 -2.38 6.18 -4.56
CA PHE A 55 -1.69 6.33 -3.28
C PHE A 55 -1.13 7.74 -3.09
N TRP A 56 -0.45 8.27 -4.12
CA TRP A 56 0.22 9.57 -4.04
C TRP A 56 -0.77 10.73 -3.89
N GLY A 57 -1.89 10.67 -4.62
CA GLY A 57 -2.98 11.65 -4.48
C GLY A 57 -3.58 11.63 -3.08
N HIS A 58 -3.85 10.44 -2.53
CA HIS A 58 -4.37 10.29 -1.17
C HIS A 58 -3.37 10.70 -0.08
N LEU A 59 -2.08 10.43 -0.29
CA LEU A 59 -1.03 10.85 0.61
C LEU A 59 -0.98 12.38 0.70
N ASN A 60 -1.07 13.08 -0.43
CA ASN A 60 -1.04 14.54 -0.49
C ASN A 60 -2.23 15.21 0.22
N GLN A 61 -3.32 14.49 0.50
CA GLN A 61 -4.43 15.01 1.30
C GLN A 61 -4.13 15.04 2.81
N LYS A 62 -2.99 14.51 3.26
CA LYS A 62 -2.62 14.42 4.68
C LYS A 62 -1.66 15.53 5.09
N ILE A 63 -1.64 15.84 6.39
CA ILE A 63 -0.63 16.73 6.97
C ILE A 63 0.78 16.11 6.86
N TRP A 64 1.81 16.95 6.87
CA TRP A 64 3.20 16.53 6.64
C TRP A 64 3.64 15.36 7.53
N ILE A 65 3.36 15.42 8.83
CA ILE A 65 3.73 14.39 9.81
C ILE A 65 3.11 13.03 9.43
N GLU A 66 1.84 13.05 9.02
CA GLU A 66 1.15 11.86 8.54
C GLU A 66 1.74 11.35 7.24
N ARG A 67 2.07 12.23 6.30
CA ARG A 67 2.70 11.81 5.04
C ARG A 67 4.02 11.09 5.30
N LEU A 68 4.87 11.66 6.14
CA LEU A 68 6.14 11.07 6.56
C LEU A 68 5.93 9.68 7.17
N ARG A 69 5.06 9.58 8.19
CA ARG A 69 4.76 8.30 8.87
C ARG A 69 4.32 7.23 7.89
N ARG A 70 3.42 7.56 6.96
CA ARG A 70 2.86 6.60 5.98
C ARG A 70 3.89 6.18 4.93
N LEU A 71 4.73 7.11 4.46
CA LEU A 71 5.77 6.81 3.46
C LEU A 71 6.82 5.84 3.98
N LYS A 72 7.15 5.88 5.27
CA LYS A 72 8.11 4.94 5.87
C LYS A 72 7.73 3.48 5.66
N PHE A 73 6.43 3.18 5.64
CA PHE A 73 5.90 1.83 5.43
C PHE A 73 5.67 1.48 3.96
N TYR A 74 5.95 2.38 3.02
CA TYR A 74 5.76 2.14 1.59
C TYR A 74 6.41 0.83 1.08
N PRO A 75 7.71 0.56 1.33
CA PRO A 75 8.31 -0.70 0.91
C PRO A 75 7.68 -1.94 1.57
N CYS A 76 7.36 -1.85 2.87
CA CYS A 76 6.72 -2.92 3.63
C CYS A 76 5.33 -3.24 3.06
N ALA A 77 4.55 -2.23 2.70
CA ALA A 77 3.24 -2.43 2.07
C ALA A 77 3.35 -3.12 0.72
N LEU A 78 4.34 -2.76 -0.11
CA LEU A 78 4.55 -3.42 -1.39
C LEU A 78 4.95 -4.90 -1.21
N ASP A 79 5.80 -5.19 -0.23
CA ASP A 79 6.20 -6.56 0.13
C ASP A 79 4.99 -7.39 0.58
N LEU A 80 4.19 -6.84 1.51
CA LEU A 80 2.95 -7.45 1.96
C LEU A 80 2.03 -7.77 0.78
N LEU A 81 1.77 -6.81 -0.09
CA LEU A 81 0.83 -7.02 -1.19
C LEU A 81 1.31 -8.08 -2.17
N LYS A 82 2.62 -8.15 -2.45
CA LYS A 82 3.21 -9.12 -3.38
C LYS A 82 3.16 -10.55 -2.86
N HIS A 83 3.35 -10.75 -1.56
CA HIS A 83 3.59 -12.08 -1.02
C HIS A 83 2.47 -12.61 -0.12
N ASN A 84 1.66 -11.73 0.47
CA ASN A 84 0.61 -12.16 1.36
C ASN A 84 -0.54 -12.85 0.61
N ARG A 85 -0.94 -14.03 1.09
CA ARG A 85 -2.09 -14.81 0.61
C ARG A 85 -3.24 -14.86 1.63
N THR A 86 -3.04 -14.29 2.81
CA THR A 86 -4.04 -14.35 3.88
C THR A 86 -5.14 -13.31 3.66
N GLU A 87 -6.32 -13.60 4.21
CA GLU A 87 -7.48 -12.73 4.10
C GLU A 87 -7.26 -11.38 4.82
N PRO A 88 -7.70 -10.25 4.25
CA PRO A 88 -7.68 -8.96 4.92
C PRO A 88 -8.53 -8.96 6.20
N ILE A 89 -8.17 -8.12 7.16
CA ILE A 89 -8.94 -7.92 8.40
C ILE A 89 -10.33 -7.38 8.11
N LEU A 90 -10.43 -6.48 7.15
CA LEU A 90 -11.69 -5.82 6.81
C LEU A 90 -11.91 -5.92 5.31
N LYS A 91 -13.11 -6.39 4.95
CA LYS A 91 -13.69 -6.34 3.62
C LYS A 91 -15.02 -5.61 3.73
N LYS A 92 -15.10 -4.39 3.21
CA LYS A 92 -16.31 -3.56 3.28
C LYS A 92 -16.77 -3.16 1.89
N GLU A 93 -18.02 -3.46 1.57
CA GLU A 93 -18.66 -2.98 0.35
C GLU A 93 -19.16 -1.55 0.54
N LEU A 94 -18.84 -0.69 -0.42
CA LEU A 94 -19.31 0.68 -0.54
C LEU A 94 -20.33 0.73 -1.67
N LYS A 95 -21.60 0.45 -1.35
CA LYS A 95 -22.70 0.44 -2.33
C LYS A 95 -22.77 1.73 -3.16
N LYS A 96 -22.59 2.89 -2.52
CA LYS A 96 -22.61 4.22 -3.18
C LYS A 96 -21.50 4.39 -4.24
N ASP A 97 -20.34 3.78 -4.02
CA ASP A 97 -19.16 3.92 -4.88
C ASP A 97 -18.96 2.75 -5.85
N ASN A 98 -19.85 1.75 -5.79
CA ASN A 98 -19.68 0.44 -6.43
C ASN A 98 -18.26 -0.12 -6.23
N ALA A 99 -17.80 -0.13 -4.97
CA ALA A 99 -16.43 -0.44 -4.63
C ALA A 99 -16.32 -1.33 -3.39
N ILE A 100 -15.23 -2.10 -3.29
CA ILE A 100 -14.88 -2.88 -2.10
C ILE A 100 -13.60 -2.33 -1.49
N LEU A 101 -13.60 -2.09 -0.19
CA LEU A 101 -12.40 -1.76 0.57
C LEU A 101 -11.85 -3.01 1.25
N TYR A 102 -10.57 -3.27 1.03
CA TYR A 102 -9.81 -4.31 1.72
C TYR A 102 -8.77 -3.64 2.62
N ARG A 103 -8.67 -4.11 3.87
CA ARG A 103 -7.64 -3.69 4.81
C ARG A 103 -6.79 -4.88 5.22
N PHE A 104 -5.54 -4.87 4.81
CA PHE A 104 -4.55 -5.84 5.25
C PHE A 104 -3.76 -5.29 6.43
N ILE A 105 -3.26 -6.19 7.27
CA ILE A 105 -2.36 -5.87 8.36
C ILE A 105 -0.98 -6.49 8.08
N GLY A 106 0.06 -5.71 8.33
CA GLY A 106 1.43 -6.13 8.27
C GLY A 106 2.16 -5.81 9.56
N GLU A 107 3.21 -6.57 9.82
CA GLU A 107 4.18 -6.32 10.88
C GLU A 107 5.57 -6.24 10.25
N THR A 108 6.28 -5.18 10.58
CA THR A 108 7.63 -4.96 10.07
C THR A 108 8.65 -5.78 10.87
N PRO A 109 9.89 -5.99 10.37
CA PRO A 109 10.90 -6.75 11.09
C PRO A 109 11.23 -6.21 12.50
N ASP A 110 10.95 -4.93 12.75
CA ASP A 110 11.14 -4.29 14.06
C ASP A 110 9.92 -4.41 15.00
N GLY A 111 8.89 -5.17 14.60
CA GLY A 111 7.67 -5.38 15.37
C GLY A 111 6.59 -4.30 15.18
N SER A 112 6.87 -3.21 14.44
CA SER A 112 5.85 -2.18 14.21
C SER A 112 4.76 -2.69 13.28
N LYS A 113 3.49 -2.54 13.70
CA LYS A 113 2.32 -2.90 12.90
C LYS A 113 1.87 -1.76 12.01
N PHE A 114 1.28 -2.12 10.87
CA PHE A 114 0.73 -1.17 9.90
C PHE A 114 -0.39 -1.79 9.09
N TYR A 115 -1.19 -0.93 8.48
CA TYR A 115 -2.30 -1.33 7.63
C TYR A 115 -2.10 -0.85 6.20
N VAL A 116 -2.57 -1.68 5.27
CA VAL A 116 -2.61 -1.38 3.84
C VAL A 116 -4.04 -1.43 3.37
N GLN A 117 -4.53 -0.31 2.85
CA GLN A 117 -5.90 -0.17 2.36
C GLN A 117 -5.92 -0.18 0.83
N ILE A 118 -6.73 -1.08 0.27
CA ILE A 118 -6.95 -1.24 -1.16
C ILE A 118 -8.42 -0.96 -1.46
N LYS A 119 -8.69 -0.23 -2.54
CA LYS A 119 -10.03 -0.07 -3.10
C LYS A 119 -10.13 -0.83 -4.41
N GLU A 120 -11.08 -1.74 -4.50
CA GLU A 120 -11.49 -2.37 -5.74
C GLU A 120 -12.71 -1.66 -6.30
N ASN A 121 -12.61 -1.20 -7.55
CA ASN A 121 -13.73 -0.70 -8.31
C ASN A 121 -14.40 -1.88 -9.02
N LEU A 122 -15.66 -2.16 -8.70
CA LEU A 122 -16.39 -3.31 -9.23
C LEU A 122 -16.74 -3.14 -10.72
N SER A 123 -17.07 -1.93 -11.16
CA SER A 123 -17.36 -1.64 -12.57
C SER A 123 -16.18 -1.93 -13.49
N LYS A 124 -14.97 -1.54 -13.08
CA LYS A 124 -13.75 -1.71 -13.90
C LYS A 124 -12.96 -2.97 -13.54
N LYS A 125 -13.34 -3.67 -12.45
CA LYS A 125 -12.58 -4.78 -11.84
C LYS A 125 -11.10 -4.41 -11.56
N GLN A 126 -10.86 -3.17 -11.17
CA GLN A 126 -9.52 -2.62 -10.95
C GLN A 126 -9.28 -2.36 -9.47
N LYS A 127 -8.10 -2.71 -8.99
CA LYS A 127 -7.69 -2.59 -7.59
C LYS A 127 -6.64 -1.49 -7.45
N TYR A 128 -6.77 -0.65 -6.44
CA TYR A 128 -5.95 0.53 -6.23
C TYR A 128 -5.42 0.54 -4.80
N LEU A 129 -4.12 0.75 -4.64
CA LEU A 129 -3.54 1.10 -3.34
C LEU A 129 -3.98 2.51 -2.98
N ILE A 130 -4.72 2.64 -1.87
CA ILE A 130 -5.30 3.92 -1.43
C ILE A 130 -4.46 4.55 -0.33
N SER A 131 -4.18 3.80 0.72
CA SER A 131 -3.49 4.33 1.89
C SER A 131 -2.69 3.24 2.59
N ILE A 132 -1.61 3.69 3.23
CA ILE A 132 -0.83 2.94 4.20
C ILE A 132 -0.86 3.76 5.48
N PHE A 133 -0.95 3.15 6.65
CA PHE A 133 -0.88 3.87 7.93
C PHE A 133 -0.40 2.96 9.06
N PRO A 134 0.38 3.47 10.02
CA PRO A 134 0.81 2.71 11.19
C PRO A 134 -0.38 2.35 12.10
N ASP A 135 -0.21 1.28 12.88
CA ASP A 135 -1.08 0.92 14.00
C ASP A 135 -0.66 1.75 15.23
N ASN A 136 -1.11 3.01 15.25
CA ASN A 136 -0.85 4.06 16.26
C ASN A 136 0.61 4.45 16.52
#